data_AF-A0A4Q8QRT8-F1
#
_entry.id   AF-A0A4Q8QRT8-F1
#
_cell.length_a   1.000
_cell.length_b   1.000
_cell.length_c   1.000
_cell.angle_alpha   90.00
_cell.angle_beta   90.00
_cell.angle_gamma   90.00
#
_symmetry.space_group_name_H-M   'P 1'
#
loop_
_entity.id
_entity.type
_entity.pdbx_description
1 polymer ?
#
loop_
_entity_poly.entity_id
_entity_poly.type
_entity_poly.pdbx_seq_one_letter_code
_entity_poly.pdbx_strand_id
1 'polypeptide(L)'
;MSGAPAPRERLPDQLAADLRLVFVGTAASQRSADLGHYYAHPGNRFWRTLHQVGITPRRFEPHEFPALLELGIGFTDMCKTGAGMDHRALAFPVDVPAFCEKMLIYQPKAIAFTSKKAASLFYERPTTAIALGRQAALPEFPVIFVLASPSGAASGSWSLRPWQELADWLLSDERVEDRHTAARSGR
;
A
#
# COMPACT_ATOMS: atom_id res chain seq x y z
N MET A 1 -11.02 -24.80 -26.79
CA MET A 1 -10.51 -23.43 -26.93
C MET A 1 -9.43 -23.24 -25.88
N SER A 2 -8.16 -23.25 -26.27
CA SER A 2 -7.05 -23.06 -25.32
C SER A 2 -6.97 -21.55 -25.02
N GLY A 3 -7.53 -21.11 -23.90
CA GLY A 3 -7.34 -19.75 -23.42
C GLY A 3 -5.85 -19.53 -23.18
N ALA A 4 -5.30 -18.41 -23.66
CA ALA A 4 -3.94 -18.02 -23.31
C ALA A 4 -3.82 -18.00 -21.77
N PRO A 5 -2.71 -18.48 -21.18
CA PRO A 5 -2.54 -18.43 -19.73
C PRO A 5 -2.68 -16.98 -19.28
N ALA A 6 -3.44 -16.78 -18.20
CA ALA A 6 -3.57 -15.46 -17.59
C ALA A 6 -2.16 -14.90 -17.31
N PRO A 7 -1.91 -13.61 -17.59
CA PRO A 7 -0.59 -13.04 -17.46
C PRO A 7 -0.08 -13.18 -16.02
N ARG A 8 1.15 -13.69 -15.87
CA ARG A 8 1.75 -13.95 -14.56
C ARG A 8 1.99 -12.65 -13.80
N GLU A 9 1.41 -12.55 -12.61
CA GLU A 9 1.65 -11.43 -11.70
C GLU A 9 3.12 -11.40 -11.24
N ARG A 10 3.64 -10.19 -11.01
CA ARG A 10 5.04 -9.96 -10.62
C ARG A 10 5.29 -10.17 -9.14
N LEU A 11 4.31 -9.82 -8.32
CA LEU A 11 4.34 -9.98 -6.87
C LEU A 11 2.99 -10.54 -6.41
N PRO A 12 2.97 -11.46 -5.44
CA PRO A 12 1.72 -11.95 -4.88
C PRO A 12 1.03 -10.83 -4.09
N ASP A 13 -0.29 -10.76 -4.18
CA ASP A 13 -1.05 -9.97 -3.20
C ASP A 13 -0.86 -10.55 -1.79
N GLN A 14 -0.82 -9.66 -0.80
CA GLN A 14 -0.93 -10.00 0.61
C GLN A 14 -2.16 -9.33 1.18
N LEU A 15 -3.28 -10.02 1.04
CA LEU A 15 -4.59 -9.56 1.48
C LEU A 15 -5.21 -10.64 2.37
N ALA A 16 -5.81 -10.19 3.47
CA ALA A 16 -6.54 -10.99 4.43
C ALA A 16 -7.69 -10.14 4.97
N ALA A 17 -8.65 -10.77 5.63
CA ALA A 17 -9.69 -10.02 6.36
C ALA A 17 -9.07 -9.23 7.52
N ASP A 18 -9.76 -8.17 7.96
CA ASP A 18 -9.45 -7.40 9.17
C ASP A 18 -8.05 -6.75 9.21
N LEU A 19 -7.42 -6.55 8.05
CA LEU A 19 -6.16 -5.81 7.97
C LEU A 19 -6.37 -4.35 8.40
N ARG A 20 -5.48 -3.83 9.26
CA ARG A 20 -5.48 -2.41 9.63
C ARG A 20 -5.01 -1.51 8.49
N LEU A 21 -4.20 -2.03 7.57
CA LEU A 21 -3.63 -1.25 6.48
C LEU A 21 -3.25 -2.13 5.29
N VAL A 22 -3.54 -1.67 4.07
CA VAL A 22 -2.95 -2.23 2.84
C VAL A 22 -2.14 -1.15 2.12
N PHE A 23 -0.86 -1.42 1.87
CA PHE A 23 -0.04 -0.58 0.99
C PHE A 23 -0.29 -0.91 -0.47
N VAL A 24 -0.53 0.13 -1.27
CA VAL A 24 -0.85 0.00 -2.70
C VAL A 24 0.21 0.73 -3.52
N GLY A 25 1.07 -0.04 -4.17
CA GLY A 25 2.06 0.51 -5.10
C GLY A 25 1.51 0.73 -6.50
N THR A 26 2.33 1.36 -7.35
CA THR A 26 1.98 1.54 -8.77
C THR A 26 2.19 0.22 -9.52
N ALA A 27 3.38 -0.35 -9.38
CA ALA A 27 3.83 -1.59 -9.98
C ALA A 27 5.13 -2.03 -9.27
N ALA A 28 5.49 -3.31 -9.42
CA ALA A 28 6.77 -3.81 -8.94
C ALA A 28 7.95 -3.12 -9.66
N SER A 29 8.99 -2.72 -8.91
CA SER A 29 10.28 -2.41 -9.54
C SER A 29 10.88 -3.68 -10.18
N GLN A 30 11.81 -3.54 -11.14
CA GLN A 30 12.45 -4.72 -11.76
C GLN A 30 13.09 -5.62 -10.69
N ARG A 31 13.85 -5.02 -9.77
CA ARG A 31 14.48 -5.75 -8.66
C ARG A 31 13.46 -6.41 -7.73
N SER A 32 12.33 -5.74 -7.48
CA SER A 32 11.23 -6.34 -6.69
C SER A 32 10.64 -7.56 -7.39
N ALA A 33 10.39 -7.48 -8.70
CA ALA A 33 9.90 -8.60 -9.49
C ALA A 33 10.91 -9.76 -9.54
N ASP A 34 12.21 -9.46 -9.68
CA ASP A 34 13.25 -10.48 -9.73
C ASP A 34 13.42 -11.21 -8.39
N LEU A 35 13.27 -10.49 -7.27
CA LEU A 35 13.42 -11.05 -5.93
C LEU A 35 12.11 -11.58 -5.33
N GLY A 36 10.95 -11.24 -5.91
CA GLY A 36 9.66 -11.56 -5.31
C GLY A 36 9.33 -10.75 -4.05
N HIS A 37 9.96 -9.59 -3.86
CA HIS A 37 9.87 -8.79 -2.61
C HIS A 37 9.40 -7.36 -2.88
N TYR A 38 8.45 -6.88 -2.08
CA TYR A 38 7.99 -5.49 -2.16
C TYR A 38 9.09 -4.49 -1.78
N TYR A 39 9.20 -3.41 -2.56
CA TYR A 39 10.11 -2.28 -2.32
C TYR A 39 11.59 -2.67 -2.11
N ALA A 40 12.09 -3.64 -2.89
CA ALA A 40 13.40 -4.27 -2.67
C ALA A 40 14.62 -3.45 -3.17
N HIS A 41 14.39 -2.32 -3.84
CA HIS A 41 15.47 -1.47 -4.32
C HIS A 41 16.22 -0.79 -3.15
N PRO A 42 17.57 -0.82 -3.09
CA PRO A 42 18.31 -0.27 -1.95
C PRO A 42 18.07 1.22 -1.70
N GLY A 43 17.83 1.98 -2.77
CA GLY A 43 17.46 3.40 -2.71
C GLY A 43 16.00 3.66 -2.30
N ASN A 44 15.18 2.62 -2.11
CA ASN A 44 13.79 2.77 -1.68
C ASN A 44 13.74 2.95 -0.16
N ARG A 45 13.02 3.98 0.29
CA ARG A 45 12.93 4.40 1.69
C ARG A 45 11.85 3.65 2.48
N PHE A 46 10.99 2.88 1.81
CA PHE A 46 9.75 2.31 2.37
C PHE A 46 9.98 1.66 3.75
N TRP A 47 10.84 0.64 3.80
CA TRP A 47 11.12 -0.13 5.00
C TRP A 47 11.74 0.70 6.14
N ARG A 48 12.61 1.65 5.80
CA ARG A 48 13.17 2.61 6.79
C ARG A 48 12.07 3.52 7.31
N THR A 49 11.21 4.01 6.42
CA THR A 49 10.14 4.94 6.77
C THR A 49 9.10 4.30 7.68
N LEU A 50 8.66 3.06 7.40
CA LEU A 50 7.69 2.36 8.26
C LEU A 50 8.14 2.30 9.73
N HIS A 51 9.41 1.92 9.93
CA HIS A 51 10.00 1.90 11.27
C HIS A 51 10.15 3.31 11.84
N GLN A 52 10.62 4.27 11.05
CA GLN A 52 10.84 5.64 11.49
C GLN A 52 9.56 6.33 11.98
N VAL A 53 8.42 6.09 11.33
CA VAL A 53 7.13 6.68 11.74
C VAL A 53 6.37 5.83 12.76
N GLY A 54 6.91 4.67 13.15
CA GLY A 54 6.32 3.81 14.18
C GLY A 54 5.19 2.89 13.70
N ILE A 55 5.00 2.71 12.38
CA ILE A 55 4.02 1.73 11.85
C ILE A 55 4.45 0.29 12.14
N THR A 56 5.76 0.05 12.19
CA THR A 56 6.35 -1.26 12.49
C THR A 56 7.30 -1.16 13.68
N PRO A 57 7.35 -2.16 14.59
CA PRO A 57 8.12 -2.11 15.83
C PRO A 57 9.65 -2.15 15.62
N ARG A 58 10.07 -2.62 14.46
CA ARG A 58 11.47 -2.65 14.02
C ARG A 58 11.52 -2.37 12.53
N ARG A 59 12.73 -2.16 12.01
CA ARG A 59 12.95 -2.18 10.57
C ARG A 59 12.93 -3.62 10.05
N PHE A 60 12.02 -3.89 9.13
CA PHE A 60 11.98 -5.13 8.36
C PHE A 60 12.79 -4.99 7.08
N GLU A 61 13.33 -6.10 6.60
CA GLU A 61 13.95 -6.22 5.29
C GLU A 61 12.91 -6.63 4.23
N PRO A 62 13.14 -6.33 2.94
CA PRO A 62 12.14 -6.60 1.88
C PRO A 62 11.61 -8.03 1.82
N HIS A 63 12.44 -9.03 2.14
CA HIS A 63 12.04 -10.44 2.11
C HIS A 63 11.12 -10.82 3.28
N GLU A 64 11.07 -10.01 4.33
CA GLU A 64 10.25 -10.23 5.52
C GLU A 64 8.83 -9.68 5.37
N PHE A 65 8.46 -9.13 4.20
CA PHE A 65 7.13 -8.58 3.97
C PHE A 65 5.96 -9.53 4.33
N PRO A 66 6.05 -10.87 4.20
CA PRO A 66 4.96 -11.75 4.64
C PRO A 66 4.69 -11.73 6.14
N ALA A 67 5.69 -11.44 6.97
CA ALA A 67 5.51 -11.34 8.42
C ALA A 67 4.65 -10.13 8.82
N LEU A 68 4.47 -9.15 7.93
CA LEU A 68 3.66 -7.97 8.22
C LEU A 68 2.15 -8.27 8.23
N LEU A 69 1.71 -9.40 7.67
CA LEU A 69 0.32 -9.85 7.82
C LEU A 69 -0.04 -10.07 9.29
N GLU A 70 0.88 -10.57 10.12
CA GLU A 70 0.69 -10.72 11.57
C GLU A 70 0.55 -9.38 12.30
N LEU A 71 1.02 -8.30 11.68
CA LEU A 71 0.85 -6.92 12.15
C LEU A 71 -0.39 -6.24 11.55
N GLY A 72 -1.23 -6.98 10.81
CA GLY A 72 -2.40 -6.47 10.11
C GLY A 72 -2.07 -5.60 8.90
N ILE A 73 -0.87 -5.73 8.32
CA ILE A 73 -0.39 -4.93 7.19
C ILE A 73 -0.29 -5.81 5.93
N GLY A 74 -1.01 -5.42 4.88
CA GLY A 74 -1.03 -6.07 3.58
C GLY A 74 -0.38 -5.27 2.44
N PHE A 75 -0.28 -5.90 1.28
CA PHE A 75 0.39 -5.36 0.09
C PHE A 75 -0.36 -5.71 -1.20
N THR A 76 -0.42 -4.76 -2.12
CA THR A 76 -0.83 -4.97 -3.51
C THR A 76 -0.26 -3.87 -4.40
N ASP A 77 -0.47 -3.97 -5.72
CA ASP A 77 -0.08 -2.98 -6.72
C ASP A 77 -1.23 -2.74 -7.70
N MET A 78 -1.36 -1.50 -8.19
CA MET A 78 -2.33 -1.16 -9.24
C MET A 78 -2.06 -1.92 -10.55
N CYS A 79 -0.79 -2.04 -10.96
CA CYS A 79 -0.36 -2.85 -12.09
C CYS A 79 0.32 -4.12 -11.58
N LYS A 80 -0.33 -5.26 -11.78
CA LYS A 80 0.10 -6.57 -11.28
C LYS A 80 1.08 -7.30 -12.19
N THR A 81 1.07 -7.00 -13.49
CA THR A 81 1.79 -7.79 -14.52
C THR A 81 3.00 -7.06 -15.12
N GLY A 82 3.04 -5.73 -15.00
CA GLY A 82 4.17 -4.89 -15.39
C GLY A 82 5.24 -4.78 -14.31
N ALA A 83 6.49 -4.54 -14.73
CA ALA A 83 7.61 -4.28 -13.82
C ALA A 83 8.55 -3.20 -14.36
N GLY A 84 9.24 -2.51 -13.45
CA GLY A 84 10.24 -1.49 -13.77
C GLY A 84 9.75 -0.07 -13.44
N MET A 85 10.30 0.92 -14.15
CA MET A 85 9.85 2.31 -14.04
C MET A 85 8.43 2.46 -14.60
N ASP A 86 7.67 3.43 -14.08
CA ASP A 86 6.25 3.64 -14.43
C ASP A 86 5.98 3.63 -15.95
N HIS A 87 6.81 4.28 -16.77
CA HIS A 87 6.62 4.33 -18.23
C HIS A 87 6.73 2.95 -18.92
N ARG A 88 7.43 1.98 -18.31
CA ARG A 88 7.51 0.59 -18.80
C ARG A 88 6.44 -0.28 -18.17
N ALA A 89 6.28 -0.18 -16.84
CA ALA A 89 5.34 -1.02 -16.12
C ALA A 89 3.89 -0.74 -16.52
N LEU A 90 3.54 0.52 -16.79
CA LEU A 90 2.19 0.92 -17.18
C LEU A 90 1.90 0.79 -18.68
N ALA A 91 2.81 0.16 -19.44
CA ALA A 91 2.44 -0.41 -20.74
C ALA A 91 1.58 -1.68 -20.58
N PHE A 92 1.51 -2.22 -19.36
CA PHE A 92 0.64 -3.33 -18.98
C PHE A 92 -0.67 -2.82 -18.35
N PRO A 93 -1.76 -3.61 -18.43
CA PRO A 93 -3.06 -3.18 -17.95
C PRO A 93 -3.09 -2.94 -16.44
N VAL A 94 -3.88 -1.94 -16.05
CA VAL A 94 -4.28 -1.64 -14.67
C VAL A 94 -5.77 -1.93 -14.56
N ASP A 95 -6.15 -2.80 -13.64
CA ASP A 95 -7.54 -3.20 -13.44
C ASP A 95 -8.08 -2.59 -12.14
N VAL A 96 -8.56 -1.35 -12.25
CA VAL A 96 -9.14 -0.61 -11.11
C VAL A 96 -10.40 -1.30 -10.58
N PRO A 97 -11.34 -1.81 -11.42
CA PRO A 97 -12.48 -2.58 -10.92
C PRO A 97 -12.09 -3.78 -10.07
N ALA A 98 -11.13 -4.60 -10.51
CA ALA A 98 -10.66 -5.75 -9.74
C ALA A 98 -9.96 -5.34 -8.44
N PHE A 99 -9.22 -4.21 -8.45
CA PHE A 99 -8.67 -3.63 -7.22
C PHE A 99 -9.78 -3.23 -6.24
N CYS A 100 -10.81 -2.52 -6.70
CA CYS A 100 -11.94 -2.12 -5.87
C CYS A 100 -12.68 -3.32 -5.29
N GLU A 101 -12.94 -4.35 -6.11
CA GLU A 101 -13.56 -5.60 -5.66
C GLU A 101 -12.77 -6.23 -4.51
N LYS A 102 -11.44 -6.34 -4.63
CA LYS A 102 -10.59 -6.84 -3.54
C LYS A 102 -10.73 -5.99 -2.27
N MET A 103 -10.72 -4.65 -2.39
CA MET A 103 -10.83 -3.78 -1.20
C MET A 103 -12.20 -3.89 -0.52
N LEU A 104 -13.27 -4.14 -1.29
CA LEU A 104 -14.61 -4.38 -0.77
C LEU A 104 -14.78 -5.77 -0.16
N ILE A 105 -14.05 -6.78 -0.66
CA ILE A 105 -14.04 -8.14 -0.11
C ILE A 105 -13.23 -8.21 1.19
N TYR A 106 -11.99 -7.72 1.18
CA TYR A 106 -11.08 -7.84 2.31
C TYR A 106 -11.27 -6.77 3.38
N GLN A 107 -11.97 -5.67 3.05
CA GLN A 107 -12.37 -4.59 3.95
C GLN A 107 -11.26 -4.14 4.93
N PRO A 108 -10.05 -3.79 4.45
CA PRO A 108 -9.04 -3.25 5.34
C PRO A 108 -9.53 -1.93 5.93
N LYS A 109 -9.11 -1.59 7.15
CA LYS A 109 -9.49 -0.31 7.78
C LYS A 109 -9.02 0.89 6.95
N ALA A 110 -7.82 0.78 6.37
CA ALA A 110 -7.26 1.78 5.47
C ALA A 110 -6.47 1.17 4.32
N ILE A 111 -6.38 1.93 3.23
CA ILE A 111 -5.40 1.74 2.18
C ILE A 111 -4.47 2.95 2.11
N ALA A 112 -3.22 2.72 1.72
CA ALA A 112 -2.25 3.77 1.48
C ALA A 112 -1.60 3.61 0.10
N PHE A 113 -1.97 4.48 -0.84
CA PHE A 113 -1.26 4.59 -2.11
C PHE A 113 0.15 5.12 -1.83
N THR A 114 1.17 4.32 -2.14
CA THR A 114 2.56 4.70 -1.85
C THR A 114 3.13 5.73 -2.82
N SER A 115 2.31 6.28 -3.72
CA SER A 115 2.65 7.42 -4.57
C SER A 115 1.40 8.11 -5.09
N LYS A 116 1.52 9.39 -5.50
CA LYS A 116 0.46 10.06 -6.26
C LYS A 116 0.15 9.36 -7.59
N LYS A 117 1.12 8.63 -8.17
CA LYS A 117 0.91 7.91 -9.43
C LYS A 117 -0.03 6.72 -9.24
N ALA A 118 0.14 5.93 -8.19
CA ALA A 118 -0.80 4.87 -7.85
C ALA A 118 -2.21 5.44 -7.61
N ALA A 119 -2.30 6.51 -6.82
CA ALA A 119 -3.56 7.21 -6.59
C ALA A 119 -4.19 7.78 -7.87
N SER A 120 -3.38 8.28 -8.82
CA SER A 120 -3.88 8.80 -10.10
C SER A 120 -4.53 7.75 -10.99
N LEU A 121 -4.08 6.50 -10.89
CA LEU A 121 -4.69 5.39 -11.61
C LEU A 121 -6.05 5.06 -11.00
N PHE A 122 -6.15 5.04 -9.67
CA PHE A 122 -7.40 4.79 -8.96
C PHE A 122 -8.44 5.90 -9.17
N TYR A 123 -8.05 7.16 -9.03
CA TYR A 123 -8.95 8.30 -9.17
C TYR A 123 -9.19 8.75 -10.61
N GLU A 124 -8.47 8.18 -11.58
CA GLU A 124 -8.48 8.58 -12.99
C GLU A 124 -8.25 10.10 -13.19
N ARG A 125 -7.32 10.66 -12.40
CA ARG A 125 -7.03 12.10 -12.34
C ARG A 125 -5.54 12.39 -12.37
N PRO A 126 -5.09 13.52 -12.94
CA PRO A 126 -3.66 13.85 -12.97
C PRO A 126 -3.09 14.00 -11.54
N THR A 127 -1.82 13.63 -11.37
CA THR A 127 -1.13 13.70 -10.06
C THR A 127 -1.10 15.11 -9.46
N THR A 128 -1.19 16.15 -10.29
CA THR A 128 -1.29 17.55 -9.87
C THR A 128 -2.59 17.87 -9.14
N ALA A 129 -3.66 17.12 -9.41
CA ALA A 129 -4.97 17.27 -8.78
C ALA A 129 -5.15 16.42 -7.51
N ILE A 130 -4.11 15.68 -7.10
CA ILE A 130 -4.15 14.75 -5.96
C ILE A 130 -3.28 15.30 -4.85
N ALA A 131 -3.85 15.50 -3.66
CA ALA A 131 -3.13 15.91 -2.46
C ALA A 131 -2.47 14.70 -1.78
N LEU A 132 -1.37 14.94 -1.05
CA LEU A 132 -0.80 13.95 -0.13
C LEU A 132 -1.58 13.96 1.20
N GLY A 133 -1.54 12.86 1.94
CA GLY A 133 -2.23 12.69 3.22
C GLY A 133 -3.57 11.96 3.08
N ARG A 134 -4.43 12.08 4.09
CA ARG A 134 -5.77 11.49 4.12
C ARG A 134 -6.67 12.11 3.04
N GLN A 135 -7.43 11.27 2.34
CA GLN A 135 -8.35 11.69 1.30
C GLN A 135 -9.80 11.77 1.82
N ALA A 136 -10.68 12.37 1.01
CA ALA A 136 -12.12 12.36 1.28
C ALA A 136 -12.64 10.92 1.34
N ALA A 137 -13.55 10.66 2.29
CA ALA A 137 -14.15 9.34 2.44
C ALA A 137 -15.00 8.98 1.21
N LEU A 138 -14.93 7.71 0.81
CA LEU A 138 -15.83 7.13 -0.17
C LEU A 138 -16.78 6.18 0.58
N PRO A 139 -18.09 6.17 0.26
CA PRO A 139 -19.03 5.23 0.87
C PRO A 139 -18.56 3.79 0.69
N GLU A 140 -18.67 2.99 1.76
CA GLU A 140 -18.36 1.55 1.75
C GLU A 140 -16.90 1.19 1.40
N PHE A 141 -16.01 2.18 1.32
CA PHE A 141 -14.61 1.97 0.97
C PHE A 141 -13.67 2.24 2.16
N PRO A 142 -12.50 1.57 2.23
CA PRO A 142 -11.48 1.85 3.24
C PRO A 142 -11.06 3.32 3.30
N VAL A 143 -10.56 3.76 4.46
CA VAL A 143 -9.94 5.10 4.57
C VAL A 143 -8.73 5.16 3.63
N ILE A 144 -8.64 6.20 2.81
CA ILE A 144 -7.59 6.33 1.80
C ILE A 144 -6.54 7.35 2.25
N PHE A 145 -5.27 6.95 2.17
CA PHE A 145 -4.12 7.84 2.25
C PHE A 145 -3.34 7.85 0.94
N VAL A 146 -2.77 9.01 0.58
CA VAL A 146 -1.83 9.15 -0.53
C VAL A 146 -0.48 9.63 0.01
N LEU A 147 0.55 8.81 -0.18
CA LEU A 147 1.86 9.03 0.41
C LEU A 147 2.86 9.61 -0.60
N ALA A 148 3.92 10.24 -0.08
CA ALA A 148 5.06 10.61 -0.90
C ALA A 148 5.82 9.35 -1.33
N SER A 149 6.19 9.25 -2.61
CA SER A 149 6.86 8.05 -3.13
C SER A 149 8.16 7.75 -2.40
N PRO A 150 8.35 6.54 -1.86
CA PRO A 150 9.58 6.17 -1.18
C PRO A 150 10.71 5.81 -2.16
N SER A 151 10.45 5.79 -3.46
CA SER A 151 11.47 5.52 -4.47
C SER A 151 12.58 6.58 -4.46
N GLY A 152 13.84 6.15 -4.55
CA GLY A 152 14.98 7.05 -4.66
C GLY A 152 14.92 7.97 -5.89
N ALA A 153 14.21 7.55 -6.95
CA ALA A 153 13.99 8.37 -8.15
C ALA A 153 13.05 9.57 -7.92
N ALA A 154 12.30 9.57 -6.82
CA ALA A 154 11.37 10.63 -6.42
C ALA A 154 11.93 11.51 -5.28
N SER A 155 13.25 11.56 -5.12
CA SER A 155 13.90 12.26 -4.00
C SER A 155 13.52 13.73 -3.88
N GLY A 156 13.33 14.44 -5.01
CA GLY A 156 12.97 15.85 -5.04
C GLY A 156 11.55 16.18 -4.56
N SER A 157 10.65 15.20 -4.51
CA SER A 157 9.27 15.35 -4.02
C SER A 157 9.00 14.59 -2.72
N TRP A 158 10.07 14.11 -2.07
CA TRP A 158 9.97 13.36 -0.81
C TRP A 158 9.46 14.23 0.34
N SER A 159 8.51 13.68 1.11
CA SER A 159 8.07 14.24 2.38
C SER A 159 7.69 13.13 3.35
N LEU A 160 8.16 13.23 4.59
CA LEU A 160 7.79 12.29 5.66
C LEU A 160 6.39 12.57 6.22
N ARG A 161 5.88 13.80 6.06
CA ARG A 161 4.62 14.26 6.66
C ARG A 161 3.41 13.35 6.41
N PRO A 162 3.07 12.94 5.17
CA PRO A 162 1.91 12.06 4.95
C PRO A 162 2.11 10.65 5.52
N TRP A 163 3.36 10.20 5.68
CA TRP A 163 3.66 8.93 6.35
C TRP A 163 3.42 9.03 7.85
N GLN A 164 3.82 10.16 8.47
CA GLN A 164 3.54 10.42 9.88
C GLN A 164 2.04 10.55 10.13
N GLU A 165 1.31 11.26 9.27
CA GLU A 165 -0.15 11.40 9.37
C GLU A 165 -0.87 10.04 9.34
N LEU A 166 -0.45 9.14 8.45
CA LEU A 166 -0.94 7.76 8.42
C LEU A 166 -0.64 7.03 9.73
N ALA A 167 0.59 7.11 10.24
CA ALA A 167 0.99 6.45 11.47
C ALA A 167 0.19 6.96 12.68
N ASP A 168 0.01 8.28 12.80
CA ASP A 168 -0.74 8.90 13.89
C ASP A 168 -2.20 8.46 13.87
N TRP A 169 -2.81 8.34 12.69
CA TRP A 169 -4.17 7.82 12.54
C TRP A 169 -4.27 6.36 12.98
N LEU A 170 -3.36 5.52 12.48
CA LEU A 170 -3.28 4.10 12.79
C LEU A 170 -3.13 3.81 14.29
N LEU A 171 -2.25 4.55 14.97
CA LEU A 171 -1.97 4.40 16.40
C LEU A 171 -3.10 4.97 17.27
N SER A 172 -3.84 5.97 16.76
CA SER A 172 -5.00 6.52 17.46
C SER A 172 -6.17 5.55 17.46
N ASP A 173 -6.37 4.83 16.35
CA ASP A 173 -7.43 3.84 16.18
C ASP A 173 -7.25 2.64 17.14
N GLU A 174 -6.04 2.09 17.23
CA GLU A 174 -5.71 0.99 18.15
C GLU A 174 -6.00 1.34 19.61
N ARG A 175 -5.66 2.56 20.03
CA ARG A 175 -5.93 3.04 21.39
C ARG A 175 -7.42 3.16 21.71
N VAL A 176 -8.27 3.32 20.71
CA VAL A 176 -9.73 3.32 20.89
C VAL A 176 -10.24 1.88 21.04
N GLU A 177 -9.74 0.95 20.23
CA GLU A 177 -10.10 -0.46 20.31
C GLU A 177 -9.69 -1.12 21.63
N ASP A 178 -8.46 -0.88 22.10
CA ASP A 178 -7.98 -1.40 23.38
C ASP A 178 -8.87 -0.95 24.55
N ARG A 179 -9.30 0.32 24.54
CA ARG A 179 -10.20 0.88 25.56
C ARG A 179 -11.59 0.24 25.53
N HIS A 180 -12.14 -0.04 24.34
CA HIS A 180 -13.43 -0.70 24.22
C HIS A 180 -13.37 -2.18 24.62
N THR A 181 -12.27 -2.87 24.32
CA THR A 181 -12.07 -4.27 24.71
C THR A 181 -11.89 -4.41 26.22
N ALA A 182 -11.04 -3.57 26.83
CA ALA A 182 -10.83 -3.57 28.28
C ALA A 182 -12.11 -3.25 29.08
N ALA A 183 -12.98 -2.38 28.54
CA ALA A 183 -14.27 -2.07 29.18
C ALA A 183 -15.30 -3.23 29.11
N ARG A 184 -15.13 -4.17 28.18
CA ARG A 184 -16.03 -5.32 27.99
C ARG A 184 -15.61 -6.56 28.78
N SER A 185 -14.32 -6.73 29.09
CA SER A 185 -13.79 -7.87 29.86
C SER A 185 -13.83 -7.69 31.38
N GLY A 186 -14.20 -6.49 31.87
CA GLY A 186 -14.35 -6.17 33.29
C GLY A 186 -15.77 -6.33 33.86
N ARG A 187 -16.65 -7.08 33.19
CA ARG A 187 -18.00 -7.46 33.66
C ARG A 187 -18.13 -8.96 33.71
#